data_AF-D5ZW29-F1
#
_entry.id   AF-D5ZW29-F1
#
_cell.length_a   1.000
_cell.length_b   1.000
_cell.length_c   1.000
_cell.angle_alpha   90.00
_cell.angle_beta   90.00
_cell.angle_gamma   90.00
#
_symmetry.space_group_name_H-M   'P 1'
#
loop_
_entity.id
_entity.type
_entity.pdbx_description
1 polymer ?
#
loop_
_entity_poly.entity_id
_entity_poly.type
_entity_poly.pdbx_seq_one_letter_code
_entity_poly.pdbx_strand_id
1 'polypeptide(L)'
;MSRKGAAGVERPRTRGRSTGGCSTGAPTLGKGRDAMSEAVTRTVTTPPGLLASLDPLLREWLPRQRWFAGKGRPVTGFSPVAVTELLPSTAKLGLYHLLVRAHQPILPGHDGPEQPGDCYQLLIGVREALPPRLAPALIGHVTQGPLAGRTVYEALHDTRPADLLLEALRTRARIGGLRFERDPHREIRSGLVPRLVTAEQSNSSVVYGDTFILKLLRRVVPGTNPDLELPLALARAGCLRVPPPLAWLVADPERPSGAPQPAEPYVLGVLQPFVQGAADGWDLALRALAKGEDFVAEARALGHATAEVHTVLARALPTVTLGHP
;
A
#
# COMPACT_ATOMS: atom_id res chain seq x y z
N MET A 1 -78.29 -25.45 3.88
CA MET A 1 -78.41 -24.14 3.19
C MET A 1 -77.22 -24.03 2.24
N SER A 2 -77.24 -24.65 1.06
CA SER A 2 -77.86 -24.17 -0.19
C SER A 2 -77.36 -22.75 -0.52
N ARG A 3 -76.61 -22.48 -1.58
CA ARG A 3 -76.71 -22.95 -2.99
C ARG A 3 -75.31 -22.89 -3.64
N LYS A 4 -74.89 -23.97 -4.33
CA LYS A 4 -74.87 -24.16 -5.81
C LYS A 4 -73.98 -23.14 -6.53
N GLY A 5 -73.04 -23.51 -7.40
CA GLY A 5 -72.82 -24.74 -8.16
C GLY A 5 -72.32 -24.31 -9.55
N ALA A 6 -71.18 -24.83 -10.00
CA ALA A 6 -71.05 -25.79 -11.13
C ALA A 6 -71.24 -25.13 -12.52
N ALA A 7 -70.61 -25.49 -13.64
CA ALA A 7 -69.80 -26.60 -14.14
C ALA A 7 -69.08 -26.03 -15.41
N GLY A 8 -68.23 -26.70 -16.19
CA GLY A 8 -67.78 -28.08 -16.36
C GLY A 8 -66.62 -28.06 -17.38
N VAL A 9 -65.60 -28.92 -17.25
CA VAL A 9 -65.44 -30.25 -17.91
C VAL A 9 -65.27 -30.18 -19.43
N GLU A 10 -64.06 -30.50 -19.92
CA GLU A 10 -63.83 -31.61 -20.87
C GLU A 10 -62.33 -31.98 -20.98
N ARG A 11 -62.05 -33.29 -21.10
CA ARG A 11 -60.73 -33.91 -21.31
C ARG A 11 -60.55 -34.28 -22.83
N PRO A 12 -59.65 -35.20 -23.21
CA PRO A 12 -58.29 -34.96 -23.71
C PRO A 12 -58.12 -35.40 -25.18
N ARG A 13 -57.13 -34.89 -25.92
CA ARG A 13 -56.71 -35.54 -27.18
C ARG A 13 -55.20 -35.50 -27.40
N THR A 14 -54.68 -36.71 -27.58
CA THR A 14 -53.38 -37.07 -28.15
C THR A 14 -53.31 -36.69 -29.64
N ARG A 15 -52.13 -36.29 -30.12
CA ARG A 15 -51.50 -36.75 -31.39
C ARG A 15 -50.19 -36.02 -31.63
N GLY A 16 -49.17 -36.79 -32.02
CA GLY A 16 -47.85 -36.28 -32.38
C GLY A 16 -47.69 -35.92 -33.86
N ARG A 17 -46.42 -35.73 -34.20
CA ARG A 17 -45.74 -35.53 -35.49
C ARG A 17 -45.40 -34.08 -35.92
N SER A 18 -44.11 -33.80 -35.78
CA SER A 18 -43.15 -33.30 -36.78
C SER A 18 -43.56 -32.15 -37.72
N THR A 19 -42.80 -31.06 -37.69
CA THR A 19 -41.79 -30.65 -38.71
C THR A 19 -41.48 -29.17 -38.53
N GLY A 20 -40.24 -28.76 -38.83
CA GLY A 20 -39.91 -27.35 -39.13
C GLY A 20 -38.87 -26.76 -38.18
N GLY A 21 -37.61 -26.84 -38.58
CA GLY A 21 -36.54 -26.11 -37.93
C GLY A 21 -36.73 -24.60 -38.06
N CYS A 22 -36.38 -23.87 -37.01
CA CYS A 22 -35.88 -22.52 -37.14
C CYS A 22 -34.79 -22.33 -36.09
N SER A 23 -33.59 -22.09 -36.59
CA SER A 23 -32.39 -21.77 -35.84
C SER A 23 -32.56 -20.46 -35.07
N THR A 24 -32.36 -20.50 -33.76
CA THR A 24 -31.94 -19.32 -32.98
C THR A 24 -30.89 -19.79 -32.00
N GLY A 25 -29.64 -19.40 -32.29
CA GLY A 25 -28.46 -19.75 -31.51
C GLY A 25 -28.54 -19.22 -30.09
N ALA A 26 -28.28 -20.11 -29.14
CA ALA A 26 -27.91 -19.73 -27.79
C ALA A 26 -26.49 -19.15 -27.82
N PRO A 27 -26.23 -17.96 -27.22
CA PRO A 27 -24.86 -17.56 -26.96
C PRO A 27 -24.33 -18.39 -25.80
N THR A 28 -23.44 -19.31 -26.13
CA THR A 28 -22.48 -19.93 -25.22
C THR A 28 -21.74 -18.82 -24.45
N LEU A 29 -21.94 -18.76 -23.13
CA LEU A 29 -21.10 -18.00 -22.20
C LEU A 29 -19.74 -18.70 -22.11
N GLY A 30 -18.90 -18.45 -23.11
CA GLY A 30 -17.52 -18.90 -23.17
C GLY A 30 -16.58 -17.84 -22.60
N LYS A 31 -15.72 -18.29 -21.68
CA LYS A 31 -14.36 -17.79 -21.43
C LYS A 31 -14.22 -16.31 -21.05
N GLY A 32 -14.12 -16.06 -19.75
CA GLY A 32 -13.63 -14.81 -19.18
C GLY A 32 -13.08 -14.96 -17.77
N ARG A 33 -12.53 -16.13 -17.41
CA ARG A 33 -11.83 -16.41 -16.16
C ARG A 33 -10.79 -17.46 -16.50
N ASP A 34 -9.56 -17.01 -16.70
CA ASP A 34 -8.31 -17.77 -16.64
C ASP A 34 -7.25 -17.00 -17.44
N ALA A 35 -6.69 -15.96 -16.80
CA ALA A 35 -5.40 -15.39 -17.18
C ALA A 35 -4.95 -14.49 -16.03
N MET A 36 -4.24 -15.06 -15.06
CA MET A 36 -3.20 -14.44 -14.21
C MET A 36 -2.97 -15.37 -13.02
N SER A 37 -2.45 -16.56 -13.30
CA SER A 37 -1.88 -17.44 -12.29
C SER A 37 -0.50 -17.85 -12.76
N GLU A 38 0.41 -16.89 -12.74
CA GLU A 38 1.87 -17.02 -12.80
C GLU A 38 2.42 -15.63 -12.46
N ALA A 39 3.54 -15.55 -11.74
CA ALA A 39 4.14 -14.28 -11.35
C ALA A 39 4.48 -13.46 -12.60
N VAL A 40 3.63 -12.49 -12.94
CA VAL A 40 3.81 -11.68 -14.14
C VAL A 40 4.98 -10.74 -13.88
N THR A 41 6.14 -11.07 -14.46
CA THR A 41 7.27 -10.17 -14.55
C THR A 41 6.98 -9.17 -15.66
N ARG A 42 6.66 -7.93 -15.31
CA ARG A 42 6.61 -6.83 -16.29
C ARG A 42 7.93 -6.09 -16.30
N THR A 43 8.67 -6.22 -17.39
CA THR A 43 9.84 -5.37 -17.66
C THR A 43 9.33 -4.00 -18.10
N VAL A 44 9.77 -2.95 -17.42
CA VAL A 44 9.32 -1.59 -17.66
C VAL A 44 10.54 -0.70 -17.81
N THR A 45 10.62 0.01 -18.93
CA THR A 45 11.66 0.99 -19.20
C THR A 45 11.17 2.37 -18.76
N THR A 46 11.86 3.00 -17.82
CA THR A 46 11.53 4.36 -17.37
C THR A 46 11.82 5.38 -18.48
N PRO A 47 10.90 6.32 -18.78
CA PRO A 47 11.17 7.36 -19.77
C PRO A 47 12.32 8.27 -19.29
N PRO A 48 13.35 8.52 -20.12
CA PRO A 48 14.38 9.52 -19.82
C PRO A 48 13.75 10.86 -19.48
N GLY A 49 14.28 11.56 -18.46
CA GLY A 49 13.82 12.89 -18.08
C GLY A 49 12.50 12.94 -17.29
N LEU A 50 11.91 11.80 -16.90
CA LEU A 50 10.69 11.79 -16.06
C LEU A 50 10.89 12.58 -14.77
N LEU A 51 11.92 12.25 -13.98
CA LEU A 51 12.15 12.94 -12.70
C LEU A 51 12.42 14.44 -12.91
N ALA A 52 13.17 14.80 -13.95
CA ALA A 52 13.43 16.20 -14.28
C ALA A 52 12.14 16.98 -14.58
N SER A 53 11.14 16.35 -15.22
CA SER A 53 9.84 16.98 -15.47
C SER A 53 8.98 17.15 -14.21
N LEU A 54 9.17 16.30 -13.20
CA LEU A 54 8.43 16.32 -11.93
C LEU A 54 9.11 17.18 -10.87
N ASP A 55 10.43 17.36 -10.97
CA ASP A 55 11.28 18.00 -9.98
C ASP A 55 10.75 19.38 -9.50
N PRO A 56 10.36 20.34 -10.37
CA PRO A 56 9.83 21.62 -9.90
C PRO A 56 8.58 21.48 -9.03
N LEU A 57 7.65 20.60 -9.41
CA LEU A 57 6.41 20.36 -8.67
C LEU A 57 6.69 19.64 -7.34
N LEU A 58 7.60 18.67 -7.34
CA LEU A 58 7.95 17.91 -6.14
C LEU A 58 8.72 18.75 -5.12
N ARG A 59 9.56 19.71 -5.55
CA ARG A 59 10.24 20.66 -4.65
C ARG A 59 9.26 21.49 -3.83
N GLU A 60 8.14 21.85 -4.42
CA GLU A 60 7.08 22.59 -3.75
C GLU A 60 6.18 21.70 -2.89
N TRP A 61 5.81 20.54 -3.42
CA TRP A 61 4.83 19.66 -2.79
C TRP A 61 5.41 18.86 -1.62
N LEU A 62 6.61 18.30 -1.76
CA LEU A 62 7.21 17.40 -0.76
C LEU A 62 7.38 18.07 0.62
N PRO A 63 7.89 19.32 0.72
CA PRO A 63 8.03 19.99 2.01
C PRO A 63 6.71 20.28 2.73
N ARG A 64 5.57 20.26 2.03
CA ARG A 64 4.24 20.45 2.62
C ARG A 64 3.71 19.17 3.29
N GLN A 65 4.31 18.02 3.02
CA GLN A 65 3.85 16.74 3.55
C GLN A 65 4.20 16.58 5.02
N ARG A 66 3.26 16.12 5.86
CA ARG A 66 3.49 15.97 7.31
C ARG A 66 4.66 15.04 7.65
N TRP A 67 4.87 14.01 6.84
CA TRP A 67 5.87 12.96 7.02
C TRP A 67 7.26 13.34 6.47
N PHE A 68 7.39 14.50 5.82
CA PHE A 68 8.69 14.98 5.34
C PHE A 68 9.54 15.41 6.54
N ALA A 69 10.71 14.78 6.71
CA ALA A 69 11.57 15.01 7.87
C ALA A 69 12.45 16.27 7.74
N GLY A 70 12.74 16.70 6.51
CA GLY A 70 13.63 17.84 6.22
C GLY A 70 13.01 19.23 6.43
N LYS A 71 12.05 19.39 7.34
CA LYS A 71 11.33 20.67 7.55
C LYS A 71 12.29 21.81 7.87
N GLY A 72 11.92 23.02 7.45
CA GLY A 72 12.73 24.22 7.68
C GLY A 72 13.90 24.42 6.72
N ARG A 73 14.16 23.49 5.80
CA ARG A 73 15.17 23.64 4.73
C ARG A 73 14.52 23.48 3.35
N PRO A 74 14.88 24.31 2.36
CA PRO A 74 14.35 24.16 1.01
C PRO A 74 14.86 22.87 0.38
N VAL A 75 14.04 22.26 -0.48
CA VAL A 75 14.47 21.15 -1.33
C VAL A 75 15.04 21.73 -2.62
N THR A 76 16.31 21.42 -2.91
CA THR A 76 17.07 21.98 -4.03
C THR A 76 17.15 21.05 -5.24
N GLY A 77 16.56 19.85 -5.14
CA GLY A 77 16.44 18.91 -6.24
C GLY A 77 16.29 17.48 -5.76
N PHE A 78 16.32 16.54 -6.70
CA PHE A 78 16.18 15.12 -6.43
C PHE A 78 17.18 14.28 -7.23
N SER A 79 17.66 13.19 -6.65
CA SER A 79 18.32 12.09 -7.37
C SER A 79 17.41 10.86 -7.40
N PRO A 80 17.25 10.18 -8.55
CA PRO A 80 16.49 8.95 -8.61
C PRO A 80 17.27 7.82 -7.92
N VAL A 81 16.59 7.05 -7.07
CA VAL A 81 17.08 5.74 -6.59
C VAL A 81 16.44 4.63 -7.41
N ALA A 82 15.13 4.71 -7.64
CA ALA A 82 14.39 3.81 -8.50
C ALA A 82 13.14 4.51 -9.04
N VAL A 83 12.74 4.15 -10.25
CA VAL A 83 11.50 4.60 -10.86
C VAL A 83 10.85 3.39 -11.52
N THR A 84 9.59 3.13 -11.18
CA THR A 84 8.84 2.00 -11.74
C THR A 84 7.48 2.49 -12.23
N GLU A 85 7.19 2.32 -13.51
CA GLU A 85 5.84 2.51 -14.05
C GLU A 85 4.98 1.29 -13.71
N LEU A 86 3.94 1.50 -12.89
CA LEU A 86 2.98 0.47 -12.50
C LEU A 86 1.81 0.39 -13.48
N LEU A 87 1.38 1.55 -13.99
CA LEU A 87 0.39 1.69 -15.04
C LEU A 87 0.90 2.69 -16.09
N PRO A 88 0.76 2.39 -17.39
CA PRO A 88 1.30 3.23 -18.44
C PRO A 88 0.66 4.62 -18.42
N SER A 89 1.46 5.66 -18.64
CA SER A 89 0.97 7.04 -18.72
C SER A 89 -0.02 7.30 -19.87
N THR A 90 -0.06 6.43 -20.87
CA THR A 90 -1.03 6.45 -21.98
C THR A 90 -2.42 5.94 -21.57
N ALA A 91 -2.55 5.23 -20.44
CA ALA A 91 -3.84 4.83 -19.92
C ALA A 91 -4.62 6.03 -19.38
N LYS A 92 -5.93 5.86 -19.17
CA LYS A 92 -6.79 6.86 -18.48
C LYS A 92 -6.28 7.22 -17.07
N LEU A 93 -5.45 6.36 -16.49
CA LEU A 93 -4.76 6.53 -15.22
C LEU A 93 -3.36 5.91 -15.39
N GLY A 94 -2.34 6.75 -15.45
CA GLY A 94 -0.95 6.33 -15.27
C GLY A 94 -0.58 6.29 -13.78
N LEU A 95 0.38 5.45 -13.43
CA LEU A 95 0.86 5.30 -12.06
C LEU A 95 2.35 5.02 -12.05
N TYR A 96 3.10 5.87 -11.35
CA TYR A 96 4.52 5.69 -11.11
C TYR A 96 4.79 5.52 -9.62
N HIS A 97 5.67 4.56 -9.31
CA HIS A 97 6.34 4.47 -8.02
C HIS A 97 7.73 5.07 -8.15
N LEU A 98 8.07 6.00 -7.26
CA LEU A 98 9.37 6.67 -7.23
C LEU A 98 10.05 6.44 -5.88
N LEU A 99 11.33 6.10 -5.92
CA LEU A 99 12.27 6.27 -4.82
C LEU A 99 13.21 7.41 -5.19
N VAL A 100 13.20 8.49 -4.41
CA VAL A 100 13.98 9.70 -4.68
C VAL A 100 14.72 10.16 -3.44
N ARG A 101 15.98 10.56 -3.61
CA ARG A 101 16.72 11.28 -2.57
C ARG A 101 16.45 12.77 -2.71
N ALA A 102 15.96 13.40 -1.65
CA ALA A 102 15.73 14.84 -1.64
C ALA A 102 17.02 15.59 -1.27
N HIS A 103 17.45 16.53 -2.11
CA HIS A 103 18.61 17.35 -1.83
C HIS A 103 18.21 18.57 -1.00
N GLN A 104 18.99 18.87 0.04
CA GLN A 104 18.82 20.06 0.87
C GLN A 104 20.20 20.68 1.12
N PRO A 105 20.30 22.00 1.26
CA PRO A 105 21.57 22.65 1.55
C PRO A 105 22.12 22.21 2.92
N ILE A 106 23.44 22.11 3.00
CA ILE A 106 24.17 21.83 4.25
C ILE A 106 24.13 23.10 5.11
N LEU A 107 23.87 22.94 6.40
CA LEU A 107 23.93 24.06 7.35
C LEU A 107 25.39 24.39 7.67
N PRO A 108 25.78 25.68 7.77
CA PRO A 108 27.10 26.08 8.22
C PRO A 108 27.39 25.49 9.62
N GLY A 109 28.57 24.88 9.81
CA GLY A 109 29.00 24.31 11.09
C GLY A 109 28.76 22.81 11.28
N HIS A 110 28.28 22.09 10.25
CA HIS A 110 28.34 20.63 10.20
C HIS A 110 29.55 20.20 9.35
N ASP A 111 30.73 20.05 9.98
CA ASP A 111 31.95 19.51 9.36
C ASP A 111 31.91 17.97 9.28
N GLY A 112 30.78 17.44 8.79
CA GLY A 112 30.60 16.02 8.53
C GLY A 112 30.68 15.72 7.03
N PRO A 113 31.00 14.47 6.62
CA PRO A 113 30.89 14.07 5.22
C PRO A 113 29.47 14.36 4.71
N GLU A 114 29.35 14.78 3.44
CA GLU A 114 28.05 14.96 2.77
C GLU A 114 27.20 13.70 2.93
N GLN A 115 26.18 13.77 3.78
CA GLN A 115 25.23 12.67 3.90
C GLN A 115 24.29 12.73 2.70
N PRO A 116 24.13 11.61 1.96
CA PRO A 116 23.14 11.55 0.91
C PRO A 116 21.78 11.87 1.52
N GLY A 117 21.02 12.76 0.86
CA GLY A 117 19.71 13.18 1.35
C GLY A 117 18.76 12.00 1.62
N ASP A 118 17.81 12.24 2.51
CA ASP A 118 16.77 11.27 2.88
C ASP A 118 16.09 10.71 1.62
N CYS A 119 15.92 9.38 1.57
CA CYS A 119 15.22 8.70 0.49
C CYS A 119 13.72 8.62 0.80
N TYR A 120 12.90 9.04 -0.15
CA TYR A 120 11.45 9.08 -0.03
C TYR A 120 10.78 8.20 -1.07
N GLN A 121 9.77 7.47 -0.64
CA GLN A 121 8.84 6.72 -1.49
C GLN A 121 7.62 7.57 -1.85
N LEU A 122 7.40 7.75 -3.15
CA LEU A 122 6.28 8.48 -3.70
C LEU A 122 5.46 7.60 -4.66
N LEU A 123 4.14 7.75 -4.62
CA LEU A 123 3.22 7.15 -5.58
C LEU A 123 2.54 8.28 -6.36
N ILE A 124 2.91 8.43 -7.62
CA ILE A 124 2.49 9.53 -8.48
C ILE A 124 1.46 9.03 -9.47
N GLY A 125 0.22 9.48 -9.31
CA GLY A 125 -0.84 9.24 -10.28
C GLY A 125 -0.77 10.27 -11.41
N VAL A 126 -1.09 9.85 -12.63
CA VAL A 126 -1.03 10.69 -13.83
C VAL A 126 -2.35 10.60 -14.60
N ARG A 127 -2.93 11.75 -14.93
CA ARG A 127 -4.20 11.87 -15.66
C ARG A 127 -4.17 13.08 -16.60
N GLU A 128 -5.06 13.14 -17.58
CA GLU A 128 -5.27 14.37 -18.38
C GLU A 128 -5.94 15.43 -17.50
N ALA A 129 -7.13 15.12 -17.01
CA ALA A 129 -7.88 15.92 -16.07
C ALA A 129 -8.07 15.18 -14.74
N LEU A 130 -7.81 15.87 -13.63
CA LEU A 130 -8.01 15.32 -12.29
C LEU A 130 -9.48 15.49 -11.87
N PRO A 131 -10.20 14.40 -11.49
CA PRO A 131 -11.56 14.51 -10.99
C PRO A 131 -11.65 15.42 -9.75
N PRO A 132 -12.74 16.19 -9.56
CA PRO A 132 -12.87 17.13 -8.44
C PRO A 132 -12.64 16.51 -7.05
N ARG A 133 -13.07 15.25 -6.85
CA ARG A 133 -12.85 14.51 -5.60
C ARG A 133 -11.38 14.30 -5.22
N LEU A 134 -10.46 14.40 -6.20
CA LEU A 134 -9.02 14.25 -6.02
C LEU A 134 -8.29 15.61 -6.00
N ALA A 135 -8.99 16.74 -6.08
CA ALA A 135 -8.37 18.06 -6.05
C ALA A 135 -7.41 18.28 -4.84
N PRO A 136 -7.73 17.81 -3.62
CA PRO A 136 -6.79 17.94 -2.48
C PRO A 136 -5.49 17.15 -2.65
N ALA A 137 -5.45 16.17 -3.56
CA ALA A 137 -4.29 15.34 -3.84
C ALA A 137 -3.39 15.92 -4.94
N LEU A 138 -3.78 17.04 -5.56
CA LEU A 138 -3.06 17.65 -6.67
C LEU A 138 -1.62 17.98 -6.26
N ILE A 139 -0.67 17.51 -7.08
CA ILE A 139 0.73 17.91 -7.00
C ILE A 139 0.97 19.06 -7.97
N GLY A 140 0.47 18.95 -9.20
CA GLY A 140 0.51 20.03 -10.18
C GLY A 140 0.30 19.58 -11.63
N HIS A 141 0.57 20.50 -12.56
CA HIS A 141 0.49 20.26 -14.00
C HIS A 141 1.88 20.25 -14.60
N VAL A 142 2.19 19.20 -15.36
CA VAL A 142 3.51 19.03 -15.97
C VAL A 142 3.55 19.78 -17.29
N THR A 143 4.54 20.68 -17.44
CA THR A 143 4.66 21.55 -18.62
C THR A 143 5.68 21.07 -19.65
N GLN A 144 6.61 20.18 -19.26
CA GLN A 144 7.73 19.73 -20.09
C GLN A 144 8.00 18.23 -19.90
N GLY A 145 8.77 17.63 -20.81
CA GLY A 145 9.20 16.24 -20.71
C GLY A 145 8.11 15.20 -21.02
N PRO A 146 8.30 13.94 -20.63
CA PRO A 146 7.45 12.82 -21.09
C PRO A 146 6.00 12.88 -20.61
N LEU A 147 5.71 13.65 -19.55
CA LEU A 147 4.36 13.85 -19.03
C LEU A 147 3.77 15.23 -19.36
N ALA A 148 4.37 15.98 -20.31
CA ALA A 148 3.87 17.30 -20.68
C ALA A 148 2.36 17.29 -21.03
N GLY A 149 1.62 18.25 -20.47
CA GLY A 149 0.17 18.34 -20.62
C GLY A 149 -0.64 17.42 -19.68
N ARG A 150 0.01 16.61 -18.85
CA ARG A 150 -0.66 15.78 -17.84
C ARG A 150 -0.73 16.48 -16.48
N THR A 151 -1.71 16.07 -15.69
CA THR A 151 -1.88 16.43 -14.28
C THR A 151 -1.35 15.29 -13.40
N VAL A 152 -0.53 15.64 -12.41
CA VAL A 152 0.05 14.68 -11.46
C VAL A 152 -0.47 14.91 -10.04
N TYR A 153 -0.65 13.83 -9.29
CA TYR A 153 -1.29 13.85 -7.97
C TYR A 153 -0.78 12.71 -7.07
N GLU A 154 -0.98 12.84 -5.75
CA GLU A 154 -0.65 11.79 -4.77
C GLU A 154 -1.64 10.63 -4.91
N ALA A 155 -1.15 9.50 -5.43
CA ALA A 155 -1.97 8.42 -5.92
C ALA A 155 -2.79 7.72 -4.83
N LEU A 156 -2.36 7.76 -3.57
CA LEU A 156 -3.07 7.11 -2.46
C LEU A 156 -4.43 7.72 -2.13
N HIS A 157 -4.71 8.93 -2.62
CA HIS A 157 -6.06 9.49 -2.52
C HIS A 157 -7.05 8.88 -3.53
N ASP A 158 -6.55 8.17 -4.55
CA ASP A 158 -7.38 7.46 -5.51
C ASP A 158 -7.49 5.98 -5.14
N THR A 159 -8.71 5.45 -5.17
CA THR A 159 -9.00 4.07 -4.78
C THR A 159 -8.43 3.07 -5.78
N ARG A 160 -8.27 3.44 -7.05
CA ARG A 160 -7.76 2.52 -8.09
C ARG A 160 -6.27 2.16 -7.91
N PRO A 161 -5.33 3.12 -7.73
CA PRO A 161 -3.96 2.77 -7.34
C PRO A 161 -3.87 1.97 -6.05
N ALA A 162 -4.68 2.32 -5.04
CA ALA A 162 -4.69 1.60 -3.77
C ALA A 162 -5.14 0.13 -3.93
N ASP A 163 -6.19 -0.12 -4.73
CA ASP A 163 -6.65 -1.47 -5.07
C ASP A 163 -5.59 -2.26 -5.85
N LEU A 164 -4.90 -1.62 -6.79
CA LEU A 164 -3.79 -2.23 -7.53
C LEU A 164 -2.68 -2.71 -6.59
N LEU A 165 -2.32 -1.93 -5.57
CA LEU A 165 -1.30 -2.33 -4.59
C LEU A 165 -1.73 -3.57 -3.79
N LEU A 166 -3.00 -3.64 -3.38
CA LEU A 166 -3.53 -4.83 -2.68
C LEU A 166 -3.48 -6.06 -3.58
N GLU A 167 -3.94 -5.93 -4.83
CA GLU A 167 -3.91 -7.03 -5.79
C GLU A 167 -2.48 -7.48 -6.08
N ALA A 168 -1.52 -6.56 -6.22
CA ALA A 168 -0.12 -6.90 -6.40
C ALA A 168 0.47 -7.66 -5.20
N LEU A 169 0.14 -7.26 -3.95
CA LEU A 169 0.48 -8.00 -2.73
C LEU A 169 -0.16 -9.39 -2.70
N ARG A 170 -1.46 -9.47 -3.05
CA ARG A 170 -2.22 -10.73 -3.08
C ARG A 170 -1.65 -11.73 -4.07
N THR A 171 -1.28 -11.27 -5.27
CA THR A 171 -0.76 -12.13 -6.34
C THR A 171 0.76 -12.33 -6.31
N ARG A 172 1.47 -11.72 -5.34
CA ARG A 172 2.93 -11.72 -5.27
C ARG A 172 3.59 -11.23 -6.56
N ALA A 173 3.10 -10.10 -7.09
CA ALA A 173 3.56 -9.56 -8.36
C ALA A 173 5.04 -9.14 -8.32
N ARG A 174 5.67 -9.06 -9.50
CA ARG A 174 6.97 -8.41 -9.71
C ARG A 174 6.86 -7.41 -10.86
N ILE A 175 7.04 -6.14 -10.57
CA ILE A 175 6.87 -5.05 -11.55
C ILE A 175 8.13 -4.20 -11.53
N GLY A 176 8.93 -4.25 -12.59
CA GLY A 176 10.27 -3.66 -12.58
C GLY A 176 11.11 -4.14 -11.39
N GLY A 177 11.67 -3.18 -10.64
CA GLY A 177 12.43 -3.44 -9.41
C GLY A 177 11.57 -3.73 -8.17
N LEU A 178 10.24 -3.66 -8.27
CA LEU A 178 9.33 -3.90 -7.14
C LEU A 178 8.97 -5.37 -7.02
N ARG A 179 9.11 -5.90 -5.80
CA ARG A 179 8.62 -7.22 -5.41
C ARG A 179 7.53 -7.08 -4.37
N PHE A 180 6.45 -7.80 -4.61
CA PHE A 180 5.34 -7.91 -3.66
C PHE A 180 5.42 -9.30 -3.05
N GLU A 181 5.73 -9.36 -1.76
CA GLU A 181 5.93 -10.61 -1.03
C GLU A 181 4.75 -10.86 -0.08
N ARG A 182 4.48 -12.13 0.21
CA ARG A 182 3.34 -12.56 1.04
C ARG A 182 3.70 -13.83 1.80
N ASP A 183 3.23 -13.92 3.04
CA ASP A 183 3.22 -15.17 3.80
C ASP A 183 2.34 -16.21 3.04
N PRO A 184 2.92 -17.34 2.58
CA PRO A 184 2.19 -18.32 1.80
C PRO A 184 1.02 -18.97 2.56
N HIS A 185 1.03 -18.91 3.89
CA HIS A 185 0.00 -19.51 4.75
C HIS A 185 -1.16 -18.56 5.08
N ARG A 186 -1.09 -17.29 4.67
CA ARG A 186 -2.09 -16.26 5.00
C ARG A 186 -2.82 -15.77 3.76
N GLU A 187 -4.13 -15.95 3.71
CA GLU A 187 -4.95 -15.45 2.59
C GLU A 187 -5.17 -13.93 2.66
N ILE A 188 -5.13 -13.27 1.50
CA ILE A 188 -5.52 -11.87 1.33
C ILE A 188 -6.75 -11.86 0.42
N ARG A 189 -7.89 -11.41 0.96
CA ARG A 189 -9.15 -11.31 0.20
C ARG A 189 -9.05 -10.19 -0.84
N SER A 190 -9.63 -10.41 -2.02
CA SER A 190 -9.77 -9.40 -3.06
C SER A 190 -11.07 -8.58 -2.89
N GLY A 191 -11.21 -7.51 -3.67
CA GLY A 191 -12.45 -6.72 -3.73
C GLY A 191 -12.76 -5.90 -2.47
N LEU A 192 -11.75 -5.65 -1.64
CA LEU A 192 -11.87 -4.82 -0.45
C LEU A 192 -11.76 -3.34 -0.80
N VAL A 193 -12.67 -2.51 -0.29
CA VAL A 193 -12.70 -1.08 -0.60
C VAL A 193 -11.55 -0.36 0.13
N PRO A 194 -10.62 0.29 -0.59
CA PRO A 194 -9.53 1.02 0.05
C PRO A 194 -9.98 2.37 0.60
N ARG A 195 -9.44 2.73 1.77
CA ARG A 195 -9.64 4.02 2.43
C ARG A 195 -8.34 4.51 3.04
N LEU A 196 -7.89 5.68 2.60
CA LEU A 196 -6.72 6.35 3.18
C LEU A 196 -7.01 6.77 4.63
N VAL A 197 -6.05 6.52 5.52
CA VAL A 197 -6.03 6.96 6.91
C VAL A 197 -5.04 8.11 7.05
N THR A 198 -5.52 9.24 7.56
CA THR A 198 -4.74 10.47 7.66
C THR A 198 -4.09 10.68 9.03
N ALA A 199 -4.41 9.87 10.03
CA ALA A 199 -4.05 10.06 11.44
C ALA A 199 -2.60 9.75 11.82
N GLU A 200 -1.86 8.95 11.04
CA GLU A 200 -0.45 8.65 11.34
C GLU A 200 0.44 9.88 11.18
N GLN A 201 1.67 9.89 11.73
CA GLN A 201 2.57 11.04 11.63
C GLN A 201 3.67 10.86 10.59
N SER A 202 4.35 9.71 10.59
CA SER A 202 5.53 9.45 9.74
C SER A 202 5.24 8.71 8.43
N ASN A 203 4.10 8.04 8.33
CA ASN A 203 3.76 7.17 7.19
C ASN A 203 2.36 7.45 6.65
N SER A 204 2.02 6.80 5.54
CA SER A 204 0.66 6.80 4.97
C SER A 204 0.07 5.41 5.07
N SER A 205 -1.19 5.30 5.49
CA SER A 205 -1.83 4.00 5.66
C SER A 205 -3.14 3.91 4.90
N VAL A 206 -3.39 2.77 4.28
CA VAL A 206 -4.64 2.46 3.58
C VAL A 206 -5.30 1.29 4.29
N VAL A 207 -6.52 1.47 4.75
CA VAL A 207 -7.35 0.39 5.26
C VAL A 207 -8.14 -0.20 4.09
N TYR A 208 -8.16 -1.52 3.98
CA TYR A 208 -8.90 -2.26 2.97
C TYR A 208 -10.12 -2.93 3.61
N GLY A 209 -11.29 -2.38 3.31
CA GLY A 209 -12.55 -2.70 3.97
C GLY A 209 -12.43 -2.46 5.47
N ASP A 210 -12.51 -3.54 6.21
CA ASP A 210 -12.40 -3.60 7.66
C ASP A 210 -11.38 -4.67 8.10
N THR A 211 -10.64 -5.25 7.14
CA THR A 211 -9.89 -6.49 7.34
C THR A 211 -8.38 -6.25 7.42
N PHE A 212 -7.84 -5.37 6.58
CA PHE A 212 -6.39 -5.14 6.49
C PHE A 212 -6.04 -3.66 6.52
N ILE A 213 -4.82 -3.38 6.96
CA ILE A 213 -4.20 -2.07 6.86
C ILE A 213 -2.82 -2.24 6.22
N LEU A 214 -2.59 -1.48 5.15
CA LEU A 214 -1.29 -1.33 4.49
C LEU A 214 -0.65 -0.04 4.97
N LYS A 215 0.48 -0.16 5.66
CA LYS A 215 1.35 0.96 6.02
C LYS A 215 2.39 1.13 4.94
N LEU A 216 2.38 2.27 4.25
CA LEU A 216 3.39 2.66 3.26
C LEU A 216 4.41 3.58 3.92
N LEU A 217 5.66 3.12 3.88
CA LEU A 217 6.80 3.80 4.49
C LEU A 217 7.22 4.97 3.61
N ARG A 218 7.12 6.20 4.12
CA ARG A 218 7.37 7.38 3.28
C ARG A 218 8.83 7.78 3.21
N ARG A 219 9.55 7.71 4.33
CA ARG A 219 11.01 7.83 4.37
C ARG A 219 11.59 6.44 4.55
N VAL A 220 12.47 6.02 3.65
CA VAL A 220 12.99 4.65 3.58
C VAL A 220 14.50 4.63 3.61
N VAL A 221 15.05 3.55 4.17
CA VAL A 221 16.48 3.28 4.22
C VAL A 221 16.74 1.89 3.62
N PRO A 222 17.92 1.65 3.03
CA PRO A 222 18.29 0.32 2.60
C PRO A 222 18.37 -0.63 3.80
N GLY A 223 18.07 -1.91 3.57
CA GLY A 223 18.20 -2.97 4.55
C GLY A 223 16.88 -3.38 5.21
N THR A 224 17.01 -4.01 6.38
CA THR A 224 15.84 -4.44 7.16
C THR A 224 15.09 -3.24 7.73
N ASN A 225 13.78 -3.39 7.85
CA ASN A 225 12.93 -2.38 8.48
C ASN A 225 12.28 -2.96 9.74
N PRO A 226 12.39 -2.28 10.90
CA PRO A 226 11.87 -2.80 12.16
C PRO A 226 10.34 -2.97 12.16
N ASP A 227 9.60 -2.20 11.36
CA ASP A 227 8.14 -2.35 11.21
C ASP A 227 7.76 -3.66 10.49
N LEU A 228 8.71 -4.35 9.86
CA LEU A 228 8.53 -5.67 9.26
C LEU A 228 9.26 -6.77 10.06
N GLU A 229 10.52 -6.53 10.40
CA GLU A 229 11.38 -7.52 11.06
C GLU A 229 10.85 -7.95 12.43
N LEU A 230 10.52 -6.99 13.30
CA LEU A 230 10.08 -7.30 14.67
C LEU A 230 8.73 -8.01 14.69
N PRO A 231 7.69 -7.55 13.96
CA PRO A 231 6.42 -8.27 13.90
C PRO A 231 6.54 -9.67 13.28
N LEU A 232 7.41 -9.86 12.29
CA LEU A 232 7.68 -11.21 11.74
C LEU A 232 8.35 -12.12 12.78
N ALA A 233 9.34 -11.62 13.54
CA ALA A 233 10.01 -12.39 14.59
C ALA A 233 9.01 -12.80 15.69
N LEU A 234 8.17 -11.86 16.13
CA LEU A 234 7.09 -12.10 17.09
C LEU A 234 6.10 -13.15 16.58
N ALA A 235 5.66 -13.03 15.33
CA ALA A 235 4.72 -13.97 14.72
C ALA A 235 5.29 -15.39 14.62
N ARG A 236 6.57 -15.53 14.23
CA ARG A 236 7.27 -16.83 14.17
C ARG A 236 7.40 -17.47 15.55
N ALA A 237 7.53 -16.67 16.60
CA ALA A 237 7.57 -17.13 17.98
C ALA A 237 6.16 -17.36 18.59
N GLY A 238 5.09 -17.18 17.82
CA GLY A 238 3.71 -17.40 18.27
C GLY A 238 3.14 -16.29 19.18
N CYS A 239 3.77 -15.12 19.24
CA CYS A 239 3.27 -14.00 20.03
C CYS A 239 2.05 -13.36 19.35
N LEU A 240 0.94 -13.27 20.08
CA LEU A 240 -0.34 -12.75 19.57
C LEU A 240 -0.58 -11.27 19.92
N ARG A 241 0.37 -10.62 20.61
CA ARG A 241 0.24 -9.22 21.03
C ARG A 241 0.36 -8.22 19.89
N VAL A 242 0.98 -8.62 18.78
CA VAL A 242 1.15 -7.81 17.58
C VAL A 242 0.52 -8.54 16.40
N PRO A 243 -0.33 -7.88 15.59
CA PRO A 243 -0.88 -8.48 14.39
C PRO A 243 0.24 -8.94 13.44
N PRO A 244 0.24 -10.21 12.99
CA PRO A 244 1.31 -10.73 12.14
C PRO A 244 1.22 -10.10 10.74
N PRO A 245 2.33 -9.61 10.15
CA PRO A 245 2.34 -9.17 8.75
C PRO A 245 1.89 -10.29 7.80
N LEU A 246 1.04 -9.95 6.82
CA LEU A 246 0.58 -10.89 5.79
C LEU A 246 1.38 -10.73 4.49
N ALA A 247 1.77 -9.50 4.16
CA ALA A 247 2.46 -9.18 2.92
C ALA A 247 3.28 -7.90 3.09
N TRP A 248 4.26 -7.72 2.21
CA TRP A 248 5.11 -6.54 2.21
C TRP A 248 5.59 -6.20 0.80
N LEU A 249 5.81 -4.91 0.57
CA LEU A 249 6.37 -4.36 -0.67
C LEU A 249 7.85 -4.08 -0.46
N VAL A 250 8.67 -4.52 -1.41
CA VAL A 250 10.11 -4.35 -1.42
C VAL A 250 10.56 -3.77 -2.76
N ALA A 251 11.57 -2.89 -2.75
CA ALA A 251 12.28 -2.51 -3.96
C ALA A 251 13.70 -3.07 -3.95
N ASP A 252 14.09 -3.69 -5.06
CA ASP A 252 15.47 -3.95 -5.42
C ASP A 252 15.97 -2.78 -6.27
N PRO A 253 16.82 -1.89 -5.73
CA PRO A 253 17.46 -0.89 -6.56
C PRO A 253 18.36 -1.58 -7.59
N GLU A 254 18.40 -1.05 -8.81
CA GLU A 254 19.32 -1.56 -9.82
C GLU A 254 20.77 -1.40 -9.33
N ARG A 255 21.57 -2.44 -9.54
CA ARG A 255 22.97 -2.46 -9.14
C ARG A 255 23.77 -1.53 -10.05
N PRO A 256 24.56 -0.58 -9.52
CA PRO A 256 25.59 0.07 -10.30
C PRO A 256 26.61 -0.96 -10.77
N SER A 257 26.89 -1.02 -12.07
CA SER A 257 27.90 -1.93 -12.64
C SER A 257 29.22 -1.83 -11.86
N GLY A 258 29.71 -2.96 -11.34
CA GLY A 258 30.99 -3.05 -10.62
C GLY A 258 30.94 -2.95 -9.08
N ALA A 259 29.78 -2.75 -8.45
CA ALA A 259 29.69 -2.73 -6.98
C ALA A 259 30.06 -4.11 -6.38
N PRO A 260 30.86 -4.22 -5.30
CA PRO A 260 31.35 -5.51 -4.79
C PRO A 260 30.28 -6.36 -4.07
N GLN A 261 29.19 -5.75 -3.61
CA GLN A 261 28.10 -6.41 -2.89
C GLN A 261 26.74 -6.08 -3.53
N PRO A 262 25.74 -6.97 -3.44
CA PRO A 262 24.38 -6.66 -3.87
C PRO A 262 23.85 -5.46 -3.08
N ALA A 263 23.13 -4.56 -3.76
CA ALA A 263 22.48 -3.45 -3.07
C ALA A 263 21.41 -4.00 -2.14
N GLU A 264 21.37 -3.48 -0.92
CA GLU A 264 20.35 -3.87 0.05
C GLU A 264 18.96 -3.41 -0.43
N PRO A 265 17.93 -4.25 -0.25
CA PRO A 265 16.58 -3.91 -0.64
C PRO A 265 16.01 -2.80 0.26
N TYR A 266 14.98 -2.10 -0.23
CA TYR A 266 14.19 -1.19 0.58
C TYR A 266 12.86 -1.85 0.93
N VAL A 267 12.53 -1.95 2.22
CA VAL A 267 11.16 -2.25 2.64
C VAL A 267 10.33 -0.98 2.46
N LEU A 268 9.22 -1.11 1.73
CA LEU A 268 8.42 0.03 1.28
C LEU A 268 7.02 0.05 1.90
N GLY A 269 6.51 -1.10 2.30
CA GLY A 269 5.23 -1.14 2.99
C GLY A 269 4.91 -2.51 3.55
N VAL A 270 4.05 -2.53 4.56
CA VAL A 270 3.68 -3.72 5.32
C VAL A 270 2.16 -3.79 5.41
N LEU A 271 1.58 -4.90 4.96
CA LEU A 271 0.17 -5.22 5.08
C LEU A 271 -0.04 -6.15 6.28
N GLN A 272 -0.93 -5.77 7.17
CA GLN A 272 -1.26 -6.53 8.39
C GLN A 272 -2.78 -6.52 8.65
N PRO A 273 -3.30 -7.37 9.56
CA PRO A 273 -4.69 -7.31 9.96
C PRO A 273 -5.02 -5.93 10.53
N PHE A 274 -6.18 -5.41 10.17
CA PHE A 274 -6.72 -4.20 10.79
C PHE A 274 -7.49 -4.58 12.05
N VAL A 275 -7.08 -4.05 13.21
CA VAL A 275 -7.75 -4.31 14.48
C VAL A 275 -8.94 -3.37 14.62
N GLN A 276 -10.14 -3.88 14.32
CA GLN A 276 -11.37 -3.12 14.46
C GLN A 276 -11.72 -2.88 15.94
N GLY A 277 -12.34 -1.73 16.22
CA GLY A 277 -12.83 -1.41 17.56
C GLY A 277 -11.73 -1.19 18.59
N ALA A 278 -10.45 -1.18 18.20
CA ALA A 278 -9.36 -0.81 19.09
C ALA A 278 -9.49 0.67 19.47
N ALA A 279 -9.33 0.94 20.77
CA ALA A 279 -9.17 2.28 21.29
C ALA A 279 -7.68 2.60 21.37
N ASP A 280 -7.31 3.83 21.01
CA ASP A 280 -5.98 4.34 21.31
C ASP A 280 -5.78 4.39 22.84
N GLY A 281 -4.62 3.91 23.30
CA GLY A 281 -4.31 3.78 24.72
C GLY A 281 -4.15 5.12 25.43
N TRP A 282 -3.67 6.15 24.71
CA TRP A 282 -3.57 7.51 25.24
C TRP A 282 -4.95 8.13 25.38
N ASP A 283 -5.79 8.03 24.35
CA ASP A 283 -7.17 8.52 24.43
C ASP A 283 -8.00 7.78 25.50
N LEU A 284 -7.75 6.48 25.69
CA LEU A 284 -8.38 5.71 26.75
C LEU A 284 -7.99 6.24 28.14
N ALA A 285 -6.70 6.47 28.38
CA ALA A 285 -6.20 7.02 29.64
C ALA A 285 -6.76 8.43 29.90
N LEU A 286 -6.79 9.30 28.88
CA LEU A 286 -7.36 10.64 29.01
C LEU A 286 -8.85 10.62 29.33
N ARG A 287 -9.62 9.70 28.74
CA ARG A 287 -11.04 9.53 29.06
C ARG A 287 -11.26 9.06 30.50
N ALA A 288 -10.49 8.09 30.97
CA ALA A 288 -10.57 7.61 32.34
C ALA A 288 -10.25 8.75 33.34
N LEU A 289 -9.17 9.49 33.07
CA LEU A 289 -8.78 10.66 33.87
C LEU A 289 -9.88 11.72 33.92
N ALA A 290 -10.45 12.08 32.77
CA ALA A 290 -11.49 13.11 32.68
C ALA A 290 -12.77 12.74 33.44
N LYS A 291 -13.06 11.45 33.61
CA LYS A 291 -14.20 10.94 34.37
C LYS A 291 -13.89 10.62 35.83
N GLY A 292 -12.62 10.70 36.24
CA GLY A 292 -12.18 10.25 37.57
C GLY A 292 -12.29 8.74 37.78
N GLU A 293 -12.24 7.96 36.69
CA GLU A 293 -12.25 6.49 36.73
C GLU A 293 -10.84 5.95 37.05
N ASP A 294 -10.76 4.81 37.76
CA ASP A 294 -9.49 4.10 37.98
C ASP A 294 -8.95 3.53 36.65
N PHE A 295 -7.62 3.51 36.51
CA PHE A 295 -6.90 3.03 35.31
C PHE A 295 -5.81 1.99 35.67
N VAL A 296 -5.75 1.54 36.93
CA VAL A 296 -4.71 0.61 37.40
C VAL A 296 -4.80 -0.76 36.70
N ALA A 297 -6.01 -1.24 36.38
CA ALA A 297 -6.20 -2.53 35.72
C ALA A 297 -5.65 -2.51 34.28
N GLU A 298 -5.98 -1.48 33.51
CA GLU A 298 -5.53 -1.24 32.15
C GLU A 298 -4.02 -1.03 32.09
N ALA A 299 -3.47 -0.23 33.00
CA ALA A 299 -2.03 -0.02 33.12
C ALA A 299 -1.28 -1.33 33.42
N ARG A 300 -1.81 -2.16 34.34
CA ARG A 300 -1.25 -3.49 34.64
C ARG A 300 -1.31 -4.41 33.42
N ALA A 301 -2.43 -4.43 32.71
CA ALA A 301 -2.59 -5.23 31.49
C ALA A 301 -1.60 -4.81 30.38
N LEU A 302 -1.40 -3.49 30.19
CA LEU A 302 -0.40 -2.96 29.26
C LEU A 302 1.02 -3.35 29.67
N GLY A 303 1.33 -3.32 30.97
CA GLY A 303 2.61 -3.78 31.51
C GLY A 303 2.87 -5.26 31.20
N HIS A 304 1.89 -6.13 31.42
CA HIS A 304 1.99 -7.55 31.07
C HIS A 304 2.19 -7.76 29.56
N ALA A 305 1.42 -7.07 28.72
CA ALA A 305 1.55 -7.18 27.27
C ALA A 305 2.93 -6.73 26.78
N THR A 306 3.45 -5.63 27.33
CA THR A 306 4.79 -5.11 27.02
C THR A 306 5.88 -6.10 27.43
N ALA A 307 5.79 -6.64 28.65
CA ALA A 307 6.75 -7.63 29.16
C ALA A 307 6.76 -8.91 28.31
N GLU A 308 5.59 -9.37 27.86
CA GLU A 308 5.46 -10.53 26.97
C GLU A 308 6.17 -10.28 25.63
N VAL A 309 5.91 -9.14 24.99
CA VAL A 309 6.56 -8.74 23.72
C VAL A 309 8.08 -8.69 23.89
N HIS A 310 8.59 -8.02 24.93
CA HIS A 310 10.03 -7.92 25.18
C HIS A 310 10.67 -9.28 25.44
N THR A 311 10.02 -10.14 26.22
CA THR A 311 10.53 -11.48 26.52
C THR A 311 10.60 -12.34 25.26
N VAL A 312 9.61 -12.24 24.37
CA VAL A 312 9.62 -12.98 23.11
C VAL A 312 10.71 -12.44 22.18
N LEU A 313 10.85 -11.13 22.02
CA LEU A 313 11.89 -10.53 21.20
C LEU A 313 13.30 -10.92 21.67
N ALA A 314 13.55 -10.88 22.98
CA ALA A 314 14.84 -11.27 23.56
C ALA A 314 15.18 -12.75 23.33
N ARG A 315 14.18 -13.62 23.14
CA ARG A 315 14.40 -15.03 22.78
C ARG A 315 14.57 -15.24 21.28
N ALA A 316 13.87 -14.45 20.47
CA ALA A 316 13.80 -14.62 19.02
C ALA A 316 14.94 -13.92 18.26
N LEU A 317 15.54 -12.88 18.85
CA LEU A 317 16.57 -12.05 18.22
C LEU A 317 17.85 -12.01 19.07
N PRO A 318 19.02 -11.70 18.47
CA PRO A 318 20.25 -11.55 19.23
C PRO A 318 20.13 -10.48 20.32
N THR A 319 20.62 -10.79 21.51
CA THR A 319 20.69 -9.85 22.63
C THR A 319 22.14 -9.44 22.90
N VAL A 320 22.36 -8.17 23.23
CA VAL A 320 23.64 -7.68 23.74
C VAL A 320 23.44 -7.12 25.14
N THR A 321 24.44 -7.30 26.01
CA THR A 321 24.47 -6.58 27.29
C THR A 321 25.06 -5.20 27.02
N LEU A 322 24.31 -4.14 27.36
CA LEU A 322 24.88 -2.80 27.38
C LEU A 322 25.90 -2.76 28.53
N GLY A 323 27.19 -2.92 28.19
CA GLY A 323 28.28 -2.73 29.14
C GLY A 323 28.19 -1.32 29.73
N HIS A 324 28.39 -1.20 31.05
CA HIS A 324 28.70 0.10 31.63
C HIS A 324 30.06 0.57 31.09
N PRO A 325 30.22 1.88 30.83
CA PRO A 325 31.51 2.43 30.43
C PRO A 325 32.60 2.18 31.47
#